data_AF-Q1XDD2-F1
#
_entry.id   AF-Q1XDD2-F1
#
_cell.length_a   1.000
_cell.length_b   1.000
_cell.length_c   1.000
_cell.angle_alpha   90.00
_cell.angle_beta   90.00
_cell.angle_gamma   90.00
#
_symmetry.space_group_name_H-M   'P 1'
#
loop_
_entity.id
_entity.type
_entity.pdbx_description
1 polymer ?
#
loop_
_entity_poly.entity_id
_entity_poly.type
_entity_poly.pdbx_seq_one_letter_code
_entity_poly.pdbx_strand_id
1 'polypeptide(L)' 'MKKSLWLWGFTDSAETWNGRFAMIGFISVIFIEVVTGQGLLYLIGMMS' A
#
# COMPACT_ATOMS: atom_id res chain seq x y z
N MET A 1 15.28 -22.54 -8.79
CA MET A 1 14.55 -21.66 -7.85
C MET A 1 15.58 -20.71 -7.24
N LYS A 2 15.74 -19.48 -7.77
CA LYS A 2 16.66 -18.51 -7.16
C LYS A 2 16.17 -18.29 -5.72
N LYS A 3 16.95 -18.68 -4.71
CA LYS A 3 16.64 -18.36 -3.32
C LYS A 3 16.53 -16.83 -3.28
N SER A 4 15.32 -16.34 -3.04
CA SER A 4 15.02 -14.93 -2.82
C SER A 4 15.64 -14.50 -1.50
N LEU A 5 16.97 -14.45 -1.48
CA LEU A 5 17.66 -13.70 -0.45
C LEU A 5 17.05 -12.30 -0.52
N TRP A 6 16.59 -11.79 0.62
CA TRP A 6 15.89 -10.53 0.75
C TRP A 6 16.89 -9.38 0.52
N LEU A 7 17.34 -9.29 -0.73
CA LEU A 7 18.31 -8.33 -1.21
C LEU A 7 17.56 -7.04 -1.49
N TRP A 8 18.07 -5.98 -0.89
CA TRP A 8 17.67 -4.63 -1.23
C TRP A 8 17.98 -4.35 -2.70
N GLY A 9 17.01 -3.76 -3.40
CA GLY A 9 17.10 -3.43 -4.83
C GLY A 9 15.86 -3.85 -5.62
N PHE A 10 15.92 -3.65 -6.93
CA PHE A 10 14.91 -4.11 -7.89
C PHE A 10 15.04 -5.62 -8.10
N THR A 11 14.64 -6.39 -7.08
CA THR A 11 14.57 -7.85 -7.15
C THR A 11 13.11 -8.28 -7.29
N ASP A 12 12.86 -9.38 -8.01
CA ASP A 12 11.50 -9.90 -8.26
C ASP A 12 10.69 -10.04 -6.95
N SER A 13 11.37 -10.40 -5.86
CA SER A 13 10.77 -10.55 -4.54
C SER A 13 10.36 -9.21 -3.94
N ALA A 14 11.23 -8.20 -4.00
CA ALA A 14 10.90 -6.86 -3.52
C ALA A 14 9.74 -6.25 -4.32
N GLU A 15 9.74 -6.40 -5.65
CA GLU A 15 8.65 -5.94 -6.51
C GLU A 15 7.31 -6.61 -6.18
N THR A 16 7.32 -7.93 -6.02
CA THR A 16 6.10 -8.69 -5.66
C THR A 16 5.55 -8.25 -4.30
N TRP A 17 6.42 -8.06 -3.29
CA TRP A 17 5.99 -7.62 -1.97
C TRP A 17 5.50 -6.17 -1.98
N ASN A 18 6.21 -5.26 -2.65
CA ASN A 18 5.79 -3.87 -2.80
C ASN A 18 4.43 -3.75 -3.49
N GLY A 19 4.22 -4.50 -4.58
CA GLY A 19 2.94 -4.53 -5.28
C GLY A 19 1.80 -5.05 -4.40
N ARG A 20 2.04 -6.09 -3.59
CA ARG A 20 1.05 -6.60 -2.62
C ARG A 20 0.72 -5.58 -1.55
N PHE A 21 1.74 -4.94 -0.96
CA PHE A 21 1.53 -3.89 0.04
C PHE A 21 0.80 -2.68 -0.56
N ALA A 22 1.08 -2.32 -1.82
CA ALA A 22 0.37 -1.25 -2.53
C ALA A 22 -1.12 -1.58 -2.70
N MET A 23 -1.46 -2.81 -3.11
CA MET A 23 -2.85 -3.24 -3.22
C MET A 23 -3.57 -3.21 -1.86
N ILE A 24 -2.92 -3.72 -0.81
CA ILE A 24 -3.48 -3.68 0.55
C ILE A 24 -3.70 -2.24 1.00
N GLY A 25 -2.70 -1.37 0.86
CA GLY A 25 -2.81 0.04 1.23
C GLY A 25 -3.93 0.76 0.48
N PHE A 26 -4.05 0.51 -0.82
CA PHE A 26 -5.11 1.09 -1.64
C PHE A 26 -6.50 0.64 -1.20
N ILE A 27 -6.69 -0.66 -0.95
CA ILE A 27 -7.95 -1.21 -0.45
C ILE A 27 -8.27 -0.65 0.94
N SER A 28 -7.28 -0.57 1.84
CA SER A 28 -7.47 0.01 3.17
C SER A 28 -7.92 1.46 3.11
N VAL A 29 -7.35 2.26 2.20
CA VAL A 29 -7.76 3.66 2.00
C VAL A 29 -9.21 3.74 1.52
N ILE A 30 -9.59 2.96 0.50
CA ILE A 30 -10.98 2.93 0.01
C ILE A 30 -11.93 2.49 1.11
N PHE A 31 -11.56 1.45 1.87
CA PHE A 31 -12.38 0.95 2.96
C PHE A 31 -12.63 2.04 4.02
N ILE A 32 -11.59 2.77 4.41
CA ILE A 32 -11.72 3.86 5.38
C ILE A 32 -12.57 5.01 4.80
N GLU A 33 -12.40 5.36 3.52
CA GLU A 33 -13.21 6.38 2.84
C GLU A 33 -14.70 6.02 2.83
N VAL A 34 -15.03 4.75 2.56
CA VAL A 34 -16.42 4.27 2.58
C VAL A 34 -17.01 4.29 4.00
N VAL A 35 -16.22 3.91 5.02
CA VAL A 35 -16.69 3.86 6.41
C VAL A 35 -16.84 5.25 7.02
N THR A 36 -15.91 6.16 6.73
CA THR A 36 -15.91 7.53 7.30
C THR A 36 -16.75 8.50 6.47
N GLY A 37 -17.00 8.19 5.19
CA GLY A 37 -17.60 9.12 4.23
C GLY A 37 -16.68 10.29 3.87
N GLN A 38 -15.42 10.24 4.28
CA GLN A 38 -14.46 11.33 4.12
C GLN A 38 -13.25 10.80 3.36
N GLY A 39 -12.84 11.53 2.31
CA GLY A 39 -11.69 11.15 1.48
C GLY A 39 -10.39 11.12 2.28
N LEU A 40 -9.39 10.40 1.76
CA LEU A 40 -8.06 10.26 2.36
C LEU A 40 -7.43 11.60 2.82
N LEU A 41 -7.63 12.68 2.06
CA LEU A 41 -7.09 14.00 2.40
C LEU A 41 -7.66 14.57 3.70
N TYR A 42 -8.92 14.27 4.01
CA TYR A 42 -9.52 14.64 5.29
C TYR A 42 -8.90 13.83 6.44
N LEU A 43 -8.69 12.52 6.23
CA LEU A 43 -8.08 11.65 7.25
C LEU A 43 -6.64 12.05 7.60
N ILE A 44 -5.83 12.46 6.63
CA ILE A 44 -4.46 12.95 6.87
C ILE A 44 -4.46 14.37 7.47
N GLY A 45 -5.62 15.05 7.52
CA GLY A 45 -5.75 16.41 8.03
C GLY A 45 -5.28 17.48 7.05
N MET A 46 -5.09 17.13 5.77
CA MET A 46 -4.74 18.09 4.72
C MET A 46 -5.97 18.86 4.22
N MET A 47 -7.15 18.26 4.29
CA MET A 47 -8.42 18.90 3.98
C MET A 47 -9.19 19.09 5.28
N SER A 48 -9.20 20.33 5.79
CA SER A 48 -9.96 20.77 6.97
C SER A 48 -11.38 21.18 6.61
#